data_AF-A0AAE1GSU9-F1
#
_entry.id   AF-A0AAE1GSU9-F1
#
_cell.length_a   1.000
_cell.length_b   1.000
_cell.length_c   1.000
_cell.angle_alpha   90.00
_cell.angle_beta   90.00
_cell.angle_gamma   90.00
#
_symmetry.space_group_name_H-M   'P 1'
#
loop_
_entity.id
_entity.type
_entity.pdbx_description
1 polymer ?
#
loop_
_entity_poly.entity_id
_entity_poly.type
_entity_poly.pdbx_seq_one_letter_code
_entity_poly.pdbx_strand_id
1 'polypeptide(L)'
;IPYALSEMHLSDSLETVCKGIDDYVRATRKDTGDLTLLKLIVDGKMNPDMSEVDIIQDGDLNKSLKYYCDGIVEEYEEDIVRLFQKKETAVEDKLCQDVTKLCKSDTSSHDDL
;
A
#
# COMPACT_ATOMS: atom_id res chain seq x y z
N ILE A 1 1.21 21.12 18.46
CA ILE A 1 0.85 20.05 17.52
C ILE A 1 0.21 18.92 18.34
N PRO A 2 -0.98 18.40 17.98
CA PRO A 2 -1.58 17.26 18.67
C PRO A 2 -0.63 16.05 18.69
N TYR A 3 -0.66 15.22 19.73
CA TYR A 3 0.22 14.04 19.83
C TYR A 3 0.11 13.11 18.61
N ALA A 4 -1.11 12.93 18.09
CA ALA A 4 -1.40 12.14 16.88
C ALA A 4 -0.70 12.65 15.60
N LEU A 5 -0.14 13.87 15.63
CA LEU A 5 0.61 14.46 14.52
C LEU A 5 2.05 14.78 14.94
N SER A 6 2.49 14.31 16.10
CA SER A 6 3.89 14.41 16.48
C SER A 6 4.72 13.49 15.58
N GLU A 7 5.93 13.92 15.23
CA GLU A 7 6.90 13.13 14.46
C GLU A 7 7.08 11.75 15.08
N MET A 8 7.35 11.68 16.39
CA MET A 8 7.46 10.43 17.13
C MET A 8 6.26 9.50 16.90
N HIS A 9 5.03 9.99 17.06
CA HIS A 9 3.85 9.14 16.88
C HIS A 9 3.66 8.66 15.44
N LEU A 10 4.00 9.51 14.46
CA LEU A 10 3.89 9.16 13.05
C LEU A 10 4.96 8.12 12.67
N SER A 11 6.21 8.29 13.10
CA SER A 11 7.28 7.30 12.93
C SER A 11 6.92 5.96 13.58
N ASP A 12 6.46 5.97 14.85
CA ASP A 12 5.99 4.76 15.53
C ASP A 12 4.85 4.05 14.76
N SER A 13 3.97 4.83 14.14
CA SER A 13 2.89 4.29 13.31
C SER A 13 3.42 3.65 12.02
N LEU A 14 4.38 4.28 11.36
CA LEU A 14 5.02 3.77 10.14
C LEU A 14 5.79 2.47 10.39
N GLU A 15 6.39 2.28 11.56
CA GLU A 15 7.02 1.00 11.94
C GLU A 15 6.04 -0.18 12.04
N THR A 16 4.74 0.10 12.21
CA THR A 16 3.71 -0.93 12.40
C THR A 16 2.79 -1.11 11.20
N VAL A 17 2.68 -0.11 10.32
CA VAL A 17 1.78 -0.15 9.16
C VAL A 17 2.07 -1.33 8.23
N CYS A 18 3.35 -1.61 7.97
CA CYS A 18 3.75 -2.70 7.08
C CYS A 18 3.51 -4.09 7.68
N LYS A 19 3.38 -4.21 9.00
CA LYS A 19 2.95 -5.47 9.65
C LYS A 19 1.50 -5.80 9.30
N GLY A 20 0.69 -4.78 9.06
CA GLY A 20 -0.72 -4.93 8.71
C GLY A 20 -0.97 -5.51 7.31
N ILE A 21 0.06 -5.60 6.46
CA ILE A 21 -0.05 -6.12 5.10
C ILE A 21 0.66 -7.47 4.88
N ASP A 22 1.17 -8.08 5.94
CA ASP A 22 1.89 -9.36 5.87
C ASP A 22 0.99 -10.52 5.41
N ASP A 23 -0.31 -10.42 5.68
CA ASP A 23 -1.32 -11.40 5.28
C ASP A 23 -2.07 -11.02 3.99
N TYR A 24 -1.56 -10.04 3.25
CA TYR A 24 -2.10 -9.66 1.94
C TYR A 24 -1.29 -10.31 0.82
N VAL A 25 -1.99 -10.61 -0.26
CA VAL A 25 -1.41 -11.11 -1.51
C VAL A 25 -1.87 -10.27 -2.69
N ARG A 26 -1.08 -10.25 -3.75
CA ARG A 26 -1.50 -9.74 -5.05
C ARG A 26 -2.38 -10.77 -5.74
N ALA A 27 -3.45 -10.32 -6.36
CA ALA A 27 -4.36 -11.16 -7.12
C ALA A 27 -4.95 -10.40 -8.31
N THR A 28 -5.56 -11.12 -9.24
CA THR A 28 -6.33 -10.56 -10.34
C THR A 28 -7.79 -10.93 -10.14
N ARG A 29 -8.73 -9.98 -10.28
CA ARG A 29 -10.16 -10.32 -10.22
C ARG A 29 -10.57 -11.13 -11.45
N LYS A 30 -11.34 -12.20 -11.26
CA LYS A 30 -11.75 -13.10 -12.35
C LYS A 30 -12.78 -12.49 -13.29
N ASP A 31 -13.59 -11.56 -12.78
CA ASP A 31 -14.67 -10.91 -13.52
C ASP A 31 -14.17 -9.77 -14.40
N THR A 32 -13.22 -8.96 -13.93
CA THR A 32 -12.71 -7.79 -14.66
C THR A 32 -11.30 -7.97 -15.22
N GLY A 33 -10.49 -8.84 -14.64
CA GLY A 33 -9.05 -8.93 -14.93
C GLY A 33 -8.22 -7.86 -14.21
N ASP A 34 -8.79 -7.08 -13.29
CA ASP A 34 -8.07 -6.01 -12.61
C ASP A 34 -7.15 -6.53 -11.50
N LEU A 35 -6.00 -5.87 -11.34
CA LEU A 35 -5.10 -6.10 -10.22
C LEU A 35 -5.77 -5.67 -8.90
N THR A 36 -5.66 -6.52 -7.88
CA THR A 36 -6.15 -6.24 -6.53
C THR A 36 -5.20 -6.78 -5.47
N LEU A 37 -5.29 -6.23 -4.26
CA LEU A 37 -4.75 -6.86 -3.07
C LEU A 37 -5.87 -7.63 -2.36
N LEU A 38 -5.59 -8.86 -1.95
CA LEU A 38 -6.52 -9.70 -1.19
C LEU A 38 -5.89 -10.02 0.17
N LYS A 39 -6.60 -9.70 1.26
CA LYS A 39 -6.25 -10.21 2.59
C LYS A 39 -6.61 -11.69 2.69
N LEU A 40 -5.69 -12.56 3.08
CA LEU A 40 -5.92 -14.01 3.12
C LEU A 40 -6.86 -14.43 4.26
N ILE A 41 -6.75 -13.80 5.42
CA ILE A 41 -7.50 -14.15 6.63
C ILE A 41 -8.32 -12.95 7.12
N VAL A 42 -9.62 -13.16 7.27
CA VAL A 42 -10.57 -12.18 7.82
C VAL A 42 -11.30 -12.86 8.98
N ASP A 43 -11.30 -12.23 10.15
CA ASP A 43 -11.92 -12.76 11.39
C ASP A 43 -11.51 -14.21 11.73
N GLY A 44 -10.24 -14.55 11.49
CA GLY A 44 -9.68 -15.88 11.76
C GLY A 44 -10.10 -16.96 10.77
N LYS A 45 -10.76 -16.60 9.66
CA LYS A 45 -11.17 -17.52 8.58
C LYS A 45 -10.58 -17.08 7.24
N MET A 46 -10.52 -18.00 6.30
CA MET A 46 -10.11 -17.69 4.93
C MET A 46 -11.07 -16.68 4.31
N ASN A 47 -10.52 -15.69 3.59
CA ASN A 47 -11.31 -14.64 2.98
C ASN A 47 -12.31 -15.24 1.98
N PRO A 48 -13.63 -14.95 2.11
CA PRO A 48 -14.65 -15.50 1.22
C PRO A 48 -14.44 -15.12 -0.26
N ASP A 49 -13.78 -13.98 -0.53
CA ASP A 49 -13.52 -13.50 -1.89
C ASP A 49 -12.37 -14.25 -2.58
N MET A 50 -11.75 -15.22 -1.91
CA MET A 50 -10.64 -15.99 -2.46
C MET A 50 -11.05 -16.81 -3.69
N SER A 51 -12.33 -17.19 -3.83
CA SER A 51 -12.83 -17.84 -5.04
C SER A 51 -12.94 -16.90 -6.24
N GLU A 52 -13.02 -15.59 -6.01
CA GLU A 52 -13.29 -14.57 -7.03
C GLU A 52 -12.02 -13.99 -7.65
N VAL A 53 -10.84 -14.43 -7.19
CA VAL A 53 -9.56 -13.92 -7.65
C VAL A 53 -8.60 -15.04 -8.02
N ASP A 54 -7.65 -14.71 -8.90
CA ASP A 54 -6.49 -15.53 -9.19
C ASP A 54 -5.27 -14.94 -8.50
N ILE A 55 -4.72 -15.66 -7.51
CA ILE A 55 -3.53 -15.20 -6.76
C ILE A 55 -2.32 -15.17 -7.70
N ILE A 56 -1.66 -14.01 -7.72
CA ILE A 56 -0.41 -13.83 -8.46
C ILE A 56 0.72 -14.28 -7.56
N GLN A 57 1.46 -15.31 -7.96
CA GLN A 57 2.69 -15.69 -7.30
C GLN A 57 3.78 -14.72 -7.73
N ASP A 58 4.38 -14.03 -6.77
CA ASP A 58 5.54 -13.21 -7.06
C ASP A 58 6.70 -14.08 -7.55
N GLY A 59 7.30 -13.69 -8.67
CA GLY A 59 8.44 -14.41 -9.26
C GLY A 59 9.67 -14.42 -8.36
N ASP A 60 9.73 -13.49 -7.41
CA ASP A 60 10.68 -13.49 -6.30
C ASP A 60 9.95 -13.98 -5.04
N LEU A 61 10.02 -15.29 -4.80
CA LEU A 61 9.40 -15.94 -3.62
C LEU A 61 9.84 -15.33 -2.28
N ASN A 62 10.90 -14.52 -2.28
CA ASN A 62 11.44 -13.86 -1.08
C ASN A 62 10.85 -12.45 -0.85
N LYS A 63 10.08 -11.89 -1.79
CA LYS A 63 9.53 -10.53 -1.68
C LYS A 63 8.02 -10.57 -1.51
N SER A 64 7.55 -10.39 -0.29
CA SER A 64 6.14 -10.20 0.04
C SER A 64 5.70 -8.73 -0.16
N LEU A 65 4.40 -8.46 -0.10
CA LEU A 65 3.90 -7.08 -0.06
C LEU A 65 4.49 -6.26 1.09
N LYS A 66 4.73 -6.92 2.23
CA LYS A 66 5.43 -6.32 3.36
C LYS A 66 6.81 -5.79 2.97
N TYR A 67 7.61 -6.55 2.21
CA TYR A 67 8.93 -6.11 1.75
C TYR A 67 8.86 -4.80 0.95
N TYR A 68 7.86 -4.66 0.07
CA TYR A 68 7.68 -3.42 -0.69
C TYR A 68 7.24 -2.25 0.19
N CYS A 69 6.35 -2.48 1.15
CA CYS A 69 5.96 -1.44 2.11
C CYS A 69 7.12 -1.00 2.97
N ASP A 70 7.91 -1.94 3.51
CA ASP A 70 9.08 -1.62 4.32
C ASP A 70 10.04 -0.74 3.51
N GLY A 71 10.32 -1.10 2.25
CA GLY A 71 11.16 -0.28 1.37
C GLY A 71 10.62 1.13 1.12
N ILE A 72 9.30 1.28 0.91
CA ILE A 72 8.68 2.59 0.73
C ILE A 72 8.75 3.43 2.02
N VAL A 73 8.47 2.82 3.17
CA VAL A 73 8.52 3.51 4.46
C VAL A 73 9.96 3.91 4.79
N GLU A 74 10.93 3.01 4.62
CA GLU A 74 12.35 3.27 4.87
C GLU A 74 12.90 4.41 3.98
N GLU A 75 12.49 4.46 2.71
CA GLU A 75 12.98 5.47 1.77
C GLU A 75 12.30 6.84 1.96
N TYR A 76 11.01 6.87 2.32
CA TYR A 76 10.18 8.08 2.30
C TYR A 76 9.62 8.50 3.67
N GLU A 77 10.12 7.96 4.79
CA GLU A 77 9.61 8.23 6.15
C GLU A 77 9.47 9.74 6.43
N GLU A 78 10.54 10.50 6.21
CA GLU A 78 10.57 11.94 6.49
C GLU A 78 9.52 12.71 5.69
N ASP A 79 9.35 12.36 4.41
CA ASP A 79 8.35 12.98 3.53
C ASP A 79 6.92 12.62 3.96
N ILE A 80 6.69 11.36 4.33
CA ILE A 80 5.41 10.90 4.84
C ILE A 80 5.06 11.67 6.12
N VAL A 81 5.95 11.71 7.10
CA VAL A 81 5.74 12.46 8.36
C VAL A 81 5.42 13.93 8.07
N ARG A 82 6.18 14.56 7.16
CA ARG A 82 5.98 15.97 6.80
C ARG A 82 4.63 16.23 6.14
N LEU A 83 4.18 15.35 5.24
CA LEU A 83 2.87 15.46 4.59
C LEU A 83 1.73 15.39 5.62
N PHE A 84 1.80 14.44 6.55
CA PHE A 84 0.79 14.29 7.61
C PHE A 84 0.78 15.45 8.60
N GLN A 85 1.95 15.97 9.00
CA GLN A 85 2.06 17.11 9.91
C GLN A 85 1.44 18.40 9.34
N LYS A 86 1.60 18.62 8.04
CA LYS A 86 1.04 19.79 7.34
C LYS A 86 -0.46 19.71 7.10
N LYS A 87 -1.09 18.56 7.39
CA LYS A 87 -2.52 18.31 7.14
C LYS A 87 -2.92 18.64 5.70
N GLU A 88 -2.06 18.29 4.75
CA GLU A 88 -2.35 18.54 3.36
C GLU A 88 -3.60 17.74 2.93
N THR A 89 -4.40 18.28 2.01
CA THR A 89 -5.46 17.50 1.36
C THR A 89 -4.82 16.53 0.36
N ALA A 90 -5.44 15.36 0.18
CA ALA A 90 -4.97 14.33 -0.75
C ALA A 90 -3.52 13.88 -0.48
N VAL A 91 -3.21 13.55 0.78
CA VAL A 91 -1.87 13.06 1.18
C VAL A 91 -1.49 11.81 0.38
N GLU A 92 -2.45 10.93 0.11
CA GLU A 92 -2.23 9.70 -0.67
C GLU A 92 -1.76 9.99 -2.10
N ASP A 93 -2.43 10.90 -2.81
CA ASP A 93 -2.06 11.28 -4.18
C ASP A 93 -0.69 11.96 -4.21
N LYS A 94 -0.44 12.88 -3.28
CA LYS A 94 0.85 13.58 -3.19
C LYS A 94 1.99 12.62 -2.88
N LEU A 95 1.79 11.73 -1.91
CA LEU A 95 2.79 10.73 -1.58
C LEU A 95 3.05 9.84 -2.81
N CYS A 96 2.01 9.28 -3.41
CA CYS A 96 2.18 8.29 -4.46
C CYS A 96 2.64 8.87 -5.81
N GLN A 97 2.15 10.06 -6.19
CA GLN A 97 2.42 10.69 -7.48
C GLN A 97 3.55 11.71 -7.42
N ASP A 98 3.61 12.53 -6.37
CA ASP A 98 4.56 13.65 -6.29
C ASP A 98 5.87 13.27 -5.64
N VAL A 99 5.82 12.50 -4.55
CA VAL A 99 6.98 12.11 -3.76
C VAL A 99 7.60 10.82 -4.31
N THR A 100 6.87 9.70 -4.30
CA THR A 100 7.43 8.39 -4.64
C THR A 100 7.41 8.06 -6.13
N LYS A 101 6.59 8.77 -6.92
CA LYS A 101 6.38 8.52 -8.36
C LYS A 101 5.90 7.09 -8.67
N LEU A 102 5.34 6.39 -7.69
CA LEU A 102 4.84 5.02 -7.85
C LEU A 102 3.45 4.98 -8.49
N CYS A 103 2.67 6.05 -8.38
CA CYS A 103 1.39 6.20 -9.06
C CYS A 103 1.52 7.13 -10.27
N LYS A 104 0.82 6.80 -11.35
CA LYS A 104 0.58 7.75 -12.44
C LYS A 104 -0.42 8.80 -11.93
N SER A 105 -0.19 10.08 -12.25
CA SER A 105 -1.25 11.08 -12.15
C SER A 105 -2.33 10.74 -13.16
N ASP A 106 -3.60 10.90 -12.80
CA ASP A 106 -4.77 10.66 -13.65
C ASP A 106 -4.70 11.48 -14.95
N THR A 107 -3.90 10.99 -15.89
CA THR A 107 -3.67 11.53 -17.24
C THR A 107 -3.49 10.42 -18.27
N SER A 108 -3.66 9.14 -17.90
CA SER A 108 -3.79 8.06 -18.87
C SER A 108 -4.88 7.08 -18.46
N SER A 109 -6.12 7.46 -18.79
CA SER A 109 -7.06 6.49 -19.36
C SER A 109 -6.36 5.85 -20.57
N HIS A 110 -6.32 4.51 -20.63
CA HIS A 110 -6.02 3.70 -21.83
C HIS A 110 -4.90 4.21 -22.75
N ASP A 111 -3.71 3.62 -22.63
CA ASP A 111 -2.92 3.37 -23.84
C ASP A 111 -2.26 1.99 -23.72
N ASP A 112 -2.77 1.12 -24.58
CA ASP A 112 -2.32 -0.22 -24.90
C ASP A 112 -0.84 -0.22 -25.35
N LEU A 113 -0.09 -1.26 -24.95
CA LEU A 113 0.83 -1.96 -25.85
C LEU A 113 1.05 -3.41 -25.42
#